data_AF-A0A949CXX3-F1
#
_entry.id   AF-A0A949CXX3-F1
#
_cell.length_a   1.000
_cell.length_b   1.000
_cell.length_c   1.000
_cell.angle_alpha   90.00
_cell.angle_beta   90.00
_cell.angle_gamma   90.00
#
_symmetry.space_group_name_H-M   'P 1'
#
loop_
_entity.id
_entity.type
_entity.pdbx_description
1 polymer ?
#
loop_
_entity_poly.entity_id
_entity_poly.type
_entity_poly.pdbx_seq_one_letter_code
_entity_poly.pdbx_strand_id
1 'polypeptide(L)'
;MKVIVLGAGLLGVTSAYFLRQQGHEVTVIDRQASPAAETSFANGGQISVSHAEPWANPSAPLKVLKWLGQEDAPLLFRIRADMRQWMWGLQFMRECTPARTRHNIEQIVRLGTYSRDTLQQLRAERGIQYDQRTQGILHFYTNPKEFEGA
;
A
#
# COMPACT_ATOMS: atom_id res chain seq x y z
N MET A 1 1.34 -18.37 -22.21
CA MET A 1 0.21 -17.44 -22.52
C MET A 1 0.80 -16.09 -22.90
N LYS A 2 0.08 -15.31 -23.73
CA LYS A 2 0.41 -13.92 -24.02
C LYS A 2 -0.31 -13.01 -23.03
N VAL A 3 0.43 -12.09 -22.40
CA VAL A 3 -0.11 -11.16 -21.40
C VAL A 3 0.26 -9.73 -21.80
N ILE A 4 -0.72 -8.84 -21.77
CA ILE A 4 -0.49 -7.40 -21.96
C ILE A 4 -0.56 -6.74 -20.58
N VAL A 5 0.48 -5.98 -20.24
CA VAL A 5 0.54 -5.14 -19.05
C VAL A 5 0.42 -3.68 -19.49
N LEU A 6 -0.57 -2.97 -18.94
CA LEU A 6 -0.80 -1.56 -19.23
C LEU A 6 -0.17 -0.69 -18.13
N GLY A 7 0.85 0.08 -18.50
CA GLY A 7 1.66 0.90 -17.62
C GLY A 7 2.99 0.26 -17.25
N ALA A 8 4.07 1.03 -17.37
CA ALA A 8 5.45 0.74 -17.01
C ALA A 8 5.88 1.50 -15.74
N GLY A 9 4.95 1.71 -14.81
CA GLY A 9 5.26 2.09 -13.42
C GLY A 9 5.78 0.90 -12.60
N LEU A 10 6.02 1.12 -11.31
CA LEU A 10 6.56 0.11 -10.38
C LEU A 10 5.80 -1.24 -10.45
N LEU A 11 4.47 -1.21 -10.30
CA LEU A 11 3.65 -2.42 -10.32
C LEU A 11 3.63 -3.08 -11.71
N GLY A 12 3.62 -2.30 -12.79
CA GLY A 12 3.59 -2.84 -14.15
C GLY A 12 4.89 -3.56 -14.51
N VAL A 13 6.03 -2.93 -14.25
CA VAL A 13 7.36 -3.51 -14.54
C VAL A 13 7.61 -4.77 -13.69
N THR A 14 7.30 -4.72 -12.39
CA THR A 14 7.46 -5.89 -11.51
C THR A 14 6.53 -7.04 -11.90
N SER A 15 5.27 -6.74 -12.24
CA SER A 15 4.33 -7.75 -12.74
C SER A 15 4.83 -8.38 -14.04
N ALA A 16 5.27 -7.57 -15.00
CA ALA A 16 5.83 -8.06 -16.26
C ALA A 16 7.07 -8.94 -16.04
N TYR A 17 7.95 -8.54 -15.12
CA TYR A 17 9.13 -9.30 -14.75
C TYR A 17 8.77 -10.70 -14.21
N PHE A 18 7.89 -10.78 -13.20
CA PHE A 18 7.53 -12.06 -12.60
C PHE A 18 6.70 -12.95 -13.54
N LEU A 19 5.82 -12.36 -14.36
CA LEU A 19 5.10 -13.10 -15.40
C LEU A 19 6.06 -13.68 -16.46
N ARG A 20 7.08 -12.90 -16.85
CA ARG A 20 8.13 -13.39 -17.77
C ARG A 20 8.92 -14.53 -17.15
N GLN A 21 9.25 -14.45 -15.86
CA GLN A 21 9.94 -15.52 -15.11
C GLN A 21 9.11 -16.81 -15.03
N GLN A 22 7.77 -16.70 -15.02
CA GLN A 22 6.83 -17.83 -15.09
C GLN A 22 6.64 -18.39 -16.51
N GLY A 23 7.40 -17.92 -17.51
CA GLY A 23 7.36 -18.43 -18.88
C GLY A 23 6.26 -17.82 -19.75
N HIS A 24 5.65 -16.70 -19.33
CA HIS A 24 4.70 -15.98 -20.16
C HIS A 24 5.41 -15.10 -21.21
N GLU A 25 4.73 -14.84 -22.33
CA GLU A 25 5.10 -13.83 -23.30
C GLU A 25 4.41 -12.53 -22.87
N VAL A 26 5.18 -11.51 -22.49
CA VAL A 26 4.64 -10.28 -21.91
C VAL A 26 4.93 -9.10 -22.80
N THR A 27 3.91 -8.30 -23.11
CA THR A 27 4.05 -6.99 -23.76
C THR A 27 3.65 -5.92 -22.76
N VAL A 28 4.53 -4.95 -22.52
CA VAL A 28 4.22 -3.78 -21.68
C VAL A 28 3.92 -2.61 -22.60
N ILE A 29 2.78 -1.94 -22.39
CA ILE A 29 2.38 -0.74 -23.12
C ILE A 29 2.26 0.40 -22.12
N ASP A 30 3.05 1.45 -22.29
CA ASP A 30 2.92 2.69 -21.52
C ASP A 30 2.57 3.85 -22.47
N ARG A 31 1.82 4.83 -21.96
CA ARG A 31 1.51 6.07 -22.69
C ARG A 31 2.65 7.09 -22.61
N GLN A 32 3.51 6.98 -21.61
CA GLN A 32 4.64 7.85 -21.38
C GLN A 32 5.84 7.39 -22.21
N ALA A 33 6.71 8.35 -22.55
CA ALA A 33 7.92 8.09 -23.34
C ALA A 33 8.98 7.27 -22.59
N SER A 34 8.94 7.27 -21.25
CA SER A 34 9.85 6.53 -20.39
C SER A 34 9.09 5.80 -19.27
N PRO A 35 9.60 4.67 -18.77
CA PRO A 35 9.01 3.98 -17.64
C PRO A 35 9.10 4.84 -16.37
N ALA A 36 8.21 4.57 -15.42
CA ALA A 36 8.16 5.23 -14.12
C ALA A 36 8.10 6.76 -14.18
N ALA A 37 7.46 7.35 -15.20
CA ALA A 37 7.41 8.80 -15.42
C ALA A 37 6.31 9.56 -14.63
N GLU A 38 5.54 8.87 -13.77
CA GLU A 38 4.42 9.48 -13.01
C GLU A 38 4.48 9.16 -11.52
N THR A 39 3.49 8.50 -10.90
CA THR A 39 3.48 8.21 -9.46
C THR A 39 4.69 7.38 -8.99
N SER A 40 5.32 6.64 -9.91
CA SER A 40 6.57 5.91 -9.62
C SER A 40 7.82 6.78 -9.72
N PHE A 41 7.73 7.95 -10.37
CA PHE A 41 8.79 8.94 -10.43
C PHE A 41 8.95 9.58 -9.05
N ALA A 42 10.14 9.47 -8.46
CA ALA A 42 10.47 10.13 -7.19
C ALA A 42 9.44 9.91 -6.06
N ASN A 43 8.93 8.68 -5.90
CA ASN A 43 7.89 8.32 -4.91
C ASN A 43 8.34 8.29 -3.44
N GLY A 44 9.47 8.93 -3.10
CA GLY A 44 10.10 8.91 -1.78
C GLY A 44 10.87 7.63 -1.45
N GLY A 45 10.70 6.53 -2.19
CA GLY A 45 11.52 5.32 -2.10
C GLY A 45 11.45 4.55 -0.78
N GLN A 46 10.50 4.89 0.11
CA GLN A 46 10.35 4.28 1.41
C GLN A 46 9.66 2.92 1.31
N ILE A 47 10.27 1.89 1.94
CA ILE A 47 9.68 0.56 2.07
C ILE A 47 9.08 0.41 3.46
N SER A 48 7.76 0.57 3.55
CA SER A 48 7.02 0.55 4.82
C SER A 48 6.52 -0.84 5.17
N VAL A 49 7.36 -1.63 5.83
CA VAL A 49 7.02 -3.00 6.28
C VAL A 49 6.26 -3.01 7.60
N SER A 50 6.61 -2.10 8.52
CA SER A 50 6.11 -2.07 9.90
C SER A 50 4.85 -1.22 10.10
N HIS A 51 4.41 -0.46 9.10
CA HIS A 51 3.18 0.34 9.17
C HIS A 51 1.97 -0.48 8.72
N ALA A 52 1.67 -1.54 9.47
CA ALA A 52 0.68 -2.55 9.08
C ALA A 52 -0.73 -2.32 9.65
N GLU A 53 -0.94 -1.23 10.40
CA GLU A 53 -2.26 -0.92 10.95
C GLU A 53 -3.24 -0.60 9.80
N PRO A 54 -4.36 -1.34 9.67
CA PRO A 54 -5.33 -1.07 8.63
C PRO A 54 -6.06 0.24 8.92
N TRP A 55 -6.46 0.92 7.84
CA TRP A 55 -7.36 2.07 7.93
C TRP A 55 -8.69 1.73 8.61
N ALA A 56 -9.18 0.50 8.41
CA ALA A 56 -10.33 -0.06 9.11
C ALA A 56 -9.88 -0.62 10.47
N ASN A 57 -9.92 0.22 11.50
CA ASN A 57 -9.60 -0.14 12.88
C ASN A 57 -10.69 0.38 13.84
N PRO A 58 -10.70 -0.02 15.12
CA PRO A 58 -11.78 0.33 16.05
C PRO A 58 -11.94 1.84 16.28
N SER A 59 -10.90 2.65 16.03
CA SER A 59 -10.96 4.10 16.14
C SER A 59 -11.57 4.78 14.91
N ALA A 60 -11.58 4.09 13.76
CA ALA A 60 -11.97 4.66 12.48
C ALA A 60 -13.44 5.14 12.43
N PRO A 61 -14.44 4.42 12.96
CA PRO A 61 -15.83 4.89 12.92
C PRO A 61 -16.04 6.24 13.63
N LEU A 62 -15.43 6.42 14.81
CA LEU A 62 -15.50 7.68 15.55
C LEU A 62 -14.82 8.82 14.78
N LYS A 63 -13.69 8.54 14.13
CA LYS A 63 -13.00 9.51 13.26
C LYS A 63 -13.84 9.88 12.05
N VAL A 64 -14.47 8.91 11.38
CA VAL A 64 -15.37 9.15 10.23
C VAL A 64 -16.55 10.04 10.64
N LEU A 65 -17.17 9.78 11.78
CA LEU A 65 -18.26 10.61 12.30
C LEU A 65 -17.78 12.03 12.61
N LYS A 66 -16.59 12.19 13.19
CA LYS A 66 -15.97 13.50 13.47
C LYS A 66 -15.66 14.28 12.19
N TRP A 67 -15.28 13.58 11.12
CA TRP A 67 -14.90 14.15 9.83
C TRP A 67 -16.08 14.34 8.86
N LEU A 68 -17.28 13.92 9.24
CA LEU A 68 -18.45 14.02 8.38
C LEU A 68 -18.74 15.50 8.07
N GLY A 69 -18.70 15.86 6.79
CA GLY A 69 -18.88 17.23 6.33
C GLY A 69 -17.61 18.10 6.29
N GLN A 70 -16.45 17.55 6.65
CA GLN A 70 -15.15 18.21 6.46
C GLN A 70 -14.57 17.82 5.08
N GLU A 71 -14.33 18.80 4.23
CA GLU A 71 -13.85 18.55 2.85
C GLU A 71 -12.37 18.20 2.77
N ASP A 72 -11.60 18.56 3.80
CA ASP A 72 -10.17 18.31 3.99
C ASP A 72 -9.88 17.08 4.88
N ALA A 73 -10.92 16.28 5.18
CA ALA A 73 -10.77 15.08 5.98
C ALA A 73 -9.87 14.02 5.31
N PRO A 74 -8.99 13.34 6.06
CA PRO A 74 -8.16 12.24 5.54
C PRO A 74 -8.96 11.09 4.93
N LEU A 75 -10.17 10.87 5.45
CA LEU A 75 -11.14 9.92 4.89
C LEU A 75 -12.45 10.67 4.61
N LEU A 76 -12.63 11.07 3.35
CA LEU A 76 -13.80 11.80 2.90
C LEU A 76 -14.99 10.87 2.68
N PHE A 77 -15.98 10.91 3.58
CA PHE A 77 -17.23 10.17 3.44
C PHE A 77 -18.41 11.12 3.17
N ARG A 78 -18.91 11.14 1.94
CA ARG A 78 -20.08 11.96 1.55
C ARG A 78 -21.33 11.10 1.56
N ILE A 79 -22.32 11.41 2.39
CA ILE A 79 -23.59 10.65 2.44
C ILE A 79 -24.31 10.79 1.10
N ARG A 80 -24.62 9.66 0.46
CA ARG A 80 -25.44 9.60 -0.76
C ARG A 80 -26.52 8.53 -0.58
N ALA A 81 -27.61 8.69 -1.30
CA ALA A 81 -28.64 7.66 -1.44
C ALA A 81 -28.17 6.57 -2.44
N ASP A 82 -27.04 5.93 -2.17
CA ASP A 82 -26.44 4.88 -3.00
C ASP A 82 -26.31 3.58 -2.20
N MET A 83 -26.99 2.53 -2.66
CA MET A 83 -26.93 1.21 -2.04
C MET A 83 -25.50 0.65 -1.95
N ARG A 84 -24.65 0.91 -2.96
CA ARG A 84 -23.25 0.45 -2.97
C ARG A 84 -22.44 1.09 -1.85
N GLN A 85 -22.66 2.38 -1.60
CA GLN A 85 -22.03 3.09 -0.50
C GLN A 85 -22.39 2.47 0.85
N TRP A 86 -23.68 2.18 1.09
CA TRP A 86 -24.13 1.60 2.36
C TRP A 86 -23.63 0.17 2.56
N MET A 87 -23.64 -0.66 1.50
CA MET A 87 -23.06 -2.01 1.56
C MET A 87 -21.56 -1.97 1.86
N TRP A 88 -20.81 -1.07 1.23
CA TRP A 88 -19.39 -0.88 1.51
C TRP A 88 -19.18 -0.37 2.94
N GLY A 89 -20.00 0.58 3.41
CA GLY A 89 -19.94 1.10 4.78
C GLY A 89 -20.15 0.02 5.84
N LEU A 90 -21.13 -0.88 5.64
CA LEU A 90 -21.34 -2.02 6.53
C LEU A 90 -20.15 -2.99 6.53
N GLN A 91 -19.54 -3.26 5.37
CA GLN A 91 -18.33 -4.07 5.28
C GLN A 91 -17.15 -3.39 6.00
N PHE A 92 -16.97 -2.08 5.80
CA PHE A 92 -15.94 -1.30 6.48
C PHE A 92 -16.12 -1.36 8.00
N MET A 93 -17.34 -1.16 8.51
CA MET A 93 -17.65 -1.27 9.93
C MET A 93 -17.35 -2.65 10.50
N ARG A 94 -17.62 -3.73 9.74
CA ARG A 94 -17.26 -5.10 10.14
C ARG A 94 -15.74 -5.27 10.29
N GLU A 95 -14.96 -4.72 9.36
CA GLU A 95 -13.49 -4.78 9.42
C GLU A 95 -12.89 -3.89 10.53
N CYS A 96 -13.66 -2.92 11.06
CA CYS A 96 -13.26 -2.10 12.21
C CYS A 96 -13.37 -2.83 13.57
N THR A 97 -13.87 -4.06 13.61
CA THR A 97 -13.96 -4.82 14.87
C THR A 97 -12.56 -5.25 15.35
N PRO A 98 -12.27 -5.27 16.66
CA PRO A 98 -10.92 -5.61 17.16
C PRO A 98 -10.37 -6.94 16.66
N ALA A 99 -11.23 -7.96 16.55
CA ALA A 99 -10.85 -9.28 16.05
C ALA A 99 -10.44 -9.23 14.56
N ARG A 100 -11.21 -8.52 13.73
CA ARG A 100 -10.89 -8.35 12.30
C ARG A 100 -9.67 -7.49 12.10
N THR A 101 -9.54 -6.39 12.84
CA THR A 101 -8.35 -5.54 12.80
C THR A 101 -7.09 -6.33 13.13
N ARG A 102 -7.07 -7.13 14.20
CA ARG A 102 -5.92 -7.99 14.54
C ARG A 102 -5.59 -8.97 13.41
N HIS A 103 -6.60 -9.65 12.88
CA HIS A 103 -6.42 -10.57 11.75
C HIS A 103 -5.83 -9.86 10.51
N ASN A 104 -6.36 -8.69 10.17
CA ASN A 104 -5.93 -7.90 9.01
C ASN A 104 -4.50 -7.36 9.20
N ILE A 105 -4.12 -6.94 10.40
CA ILE A 105 -2.74 -6.56 10.74
C ILE A 105 -1.79 -7.71 10.42
N GLU A 106 -2.09 -8.94 10.86
CA GLU A 106 -1.24 -10.10 10.58
C GLU A 106 -1.08 -10.33 9.07
N GLN A 107 -2.13 -10.18 8.28
CA GLN A 107 -2.04 -10.33 6.82
C GLN A 107 -1.19 -9.23 6.17
N ILE A 108 -1.35 -7.98 6.60
CA ILE A 108 -0.58 -6.84 6.09
C ILE A 108 0.90 -7.01 6.45
N VAL A 109 1.24 -7.43 7.69
CA VAL A 109 2.62 -7.71 8.10
C VAL A 109 3.23 -8.83 7.25
N ARG A 110 2.49 -9.92 7.00
CA ARG A 110 2.96 -11.02 6.14
C ARG A 110 3.27 -10.52 4.73
N LEU A 111 2.36 -9.74 4.15
CA LEU A 111 2.55 -9.17 2.82
C LEU A 111 3.71 -8.19 2.76
N GLY A 112 3.85 -7.31 3.76
CA GLY A 112 4.94 -6.35 3.86
C GLY A 112 6.30 -7.04 4.00
N THR A 113 6.37 -8.09 4.82
CA THR A 113 7.58 -8.89 5.02
C THR A 113 7.96 -9.61 3.72
N TYR A 114 7.00 -10.26 3.08
CA TYR A 114 7.20 -10.90 1.78
C TYR A 114 7.69 -9.92 0.71
N SER A 115 7.09 -8.72 0.64
CA SER A 115 7.49 -7.69 -0.31
C SER A 115 8.93 -7.22 -0.09
N ARG A 116 9.33 -7.00 1.16
CA ARG A 116 10.72 -6.64 1.52
C ARG A 116 11.70 -7.73 1.11
N ASP A 117 11.41 -8.98 1.47
CA ASP A 117 12.30 -10.10 1.23
C ASP A 117 12.44 -10.36 -0.28
N THR A 118 11.34 -10.24 -1.03
CA THR A 118 11.33 -10.30 -2.50
C THR A 118 12.19 -9.21 -3.13
N LEU A 119 12.10 -7.97 -2.63
CA LEU A 119 12.93 -6.87 -3.13
C LEU A 119 14.42 -7.09 -2.84
N GLN A 120 14.76 -7.60 -1.65
CA GLN A 120 16.14 -7.97 -1.30
C GLN A 120 16.70 -9.05 -2.22
N GLN A 121 15.92 -10.11 -2.45
CA GLN A 121 16.28 -11.19 -3.37
C GLN A 121 16.49 -10.66 -4.80
N LEU A 122 15.54 -9.86 -5.30
CA LEU A 122 15.62 -9.30 -6.65
C LEU A 122 16.87 -8.45 -6.85
N ARG A 123 17.23 -7.62 -5.86
CA ARG A 123 18.46 -6.81 -5.88
C ARG A 123 19.70 -7.69 -5.99
N ALA A 124 19.77 -8.75 -5.19
CA ALA A 124 20.91 -9.67 -5.17
C ALA A 124 21.05 -10.44 -6.49
N GLU A 125 19.96 -11.05 -6.97
CA GLU A 125 19.97 -11.87 -8.18
C GLU A 125 20.29 -11.08 -9.46
N ARG A 126 19.84 -9.83 -9.53
CA ARG A 126 19.98 -8.98 -10.72
C ARG A 126 21.11 -7.97 -10.63
N GLY A 127 21.80 -7.90 -9.47
CA GLY A 127 22.87 -6.93 -9.24
C GLY A 127 22.40 -5.48 -9.38
N ILE A 128 21.15 -5.18 -9.02
CA ILE A 128 20.57 -3.82 -9.18
C ILE A 128 21.24 -2.89 -8.16
N GLN A 129 21.93 -1.86 -8.65
CA GLN A 129 22.59 -0.84 -7.84
C GLN A 129 21.83 0.48 -7.87
N TYR A 130 21.57 1.06 -6.70
CA TYR A 130 20.97 2.38 -6.50
C TYR A 130 21.19 2.83 -5.04
N ASP A 131 20.82 4.06 -4.71
CA ASP A 131 20.93 4.66 -3.37
C ASP A 131 19.95 4.03 -2.36
N GLN A 132 20.14 2.75 -2.08
CA GLN A 132 19.32 1.96 -1.16
C GLN A 132 19.88 1.99 0.27
N ARG A 133 18.99 2.01 1.26
CA ARG A 133 19.33 1.79 2.68
C ARG A 133 18.46 0.69 3.26
N THR A 134 19.07 -0.21 4.04
CA THR A 134 18.40 -1.36 4.67
C THR A 134 18.57 -1.36 6.19
N GLN A 135 18.76 -0.19 6.79
CA GLN A 135 19.01 0.00 8.23
C GLN A 135 17.72 0.27 9.04
N GLY A 136 16.56 0.25 8.40
CA GLY A 136 15.27 0.57 9.03
C GLY A 136 14.86 2.03 8.88
N ILE A 137 13.85 2.43 9.65
CA ILE A 137 13.28 3.78 9.68
C ILE A 137 13.43 4.32 11.10
N LEU A 138 13.93 5.54 11.23
CA LEU A 138 14.03 6.24 12.51
C LEU A 138 12.82 7.15 12.69
N HIS A 139 12.07 6.93 13.77
CA HIS A 139 10.93 7.77 14.15
C HIS A 139 11.35 8.76 15.22
N PHE A 140 11.02 10.04 15.02
CA PHE A 140 11.20 11.10 16.01
C PHE A 140 9.85 11.47 16.59
N TYR A 141 9.76 11.48 17.91
CA TYR A 141 8.56 11.88 18.64
C TYR A 141 8.87 13.12 19.46
N THR A 142 8.06 14.16 19.31
CA THR A 142 8.21 15.43 20.05
C THR A 142 7.24 15.53 21.23
N ASN A 143 6.40 14.52 21.44
CA ASN A 143 5.36 14.47 22.45
C ASN A 143 5.45 13.13 23.20
N PRO A 144 5.58 13.12 24.55
CA PRO A 144 5.64 11.89 25.33
C PRO A 144 4.45 10.95 25.09
N LYS A 145 3.23 11.49 24.93
CA LYS A 145 2.04 10.67 24.69
C LYS A 145 2.10 9.90 23.36
N GLU A 146 2.72 10.49 22.34
CA GLU A 146 2.88 9.85 21.04
C GLU A 146 3.99 8.80 21.08
N PHE A 147 5.07 9.07 21.83
CA PHE A 147 6.14 8.10 22.05
C PHE A 147 5.65 6.86 22.82
N GLU A 148 4.84 7.05 23.86
CA GLU A 148 4.26 5.96 24.65
C GLU A 148 3.22 5.13 23.89
N GLY A 149 2.57 5.73 22.89
CA GLY A 149 1.54 5.09 22.07
C GLY A 149 2.07 4.40 20.81
N ALA A 150 3.37 4.52 20.51
CA ALA A 150 4.03 3.92 19.35
C ALA A 150 4.42 2.45 19.61
#